data_AF-D5CT35-F1
#
_entry.id   AF-D5CT35-F1
#
_cell.length_a   1.000
_cell.length_b   1.000
_cell.length_c   1.000
_cell.angle_alpha   90.00
_cell.angle_beta   90.00
_cell.angle_gamma   90.00
#
_symmetry.space_group_name_H-M   'P 1'
#
loop_
_entity.id
_entity.type
_entity.pdbx_description
1 polymer ?
#
loop_
_entity_poly.entity_id
_entity_poly.type
_entity_poly.pdbx_seq_one_letter_code
_entity_poly.pdbx_strand_id
1 'polypeptide(L)' 'MLKKLLELITGDDNITLEPAYVWWCIAVIVGLGLEIYCTLTGKAFDLKAYGLGVGSLLIGGGVGKKLGT' A
#
# COMPACT_ATOMS: atom_id res chain seq x y z
N MET A 1 -20.56 -12.52 2.51
CA MET A 1 -19.09 -12.45 2.36
C MET A 1 -18.67 -11.60 1.17
N LEU A 2 -19.20 -11.82 -0.03
CA LEU A 2 -18.82 -11.06 -1.23
C LEU A 2 -18.95 -9.53 -1.09
N LYS A 3 -20.06 -9.04 -0.51
CA LYS A 3 -20.26 -7.61 -0.23
C LYS A 3 -19.19 -6.98 0.67
N LYS A 4 -18.70 -7.72 1.67
CA LYS A 4 -17.65 -7.24 2.58
C LYS A 4 -16.27 -7.18 1.93
N LEU A 5 -16.02 -8.04 0.94
CA LEU A 5 -14.79 -7.99 0.14
C LEU A 5 -14.83 -6.84 -0.85
N LEU A 6 -16.01 -6.51 -1.39
CA LEU A 6 -16.19 -5.34 -2.25
C LEU A 6 -15.93 -4.04 -1.48
N GLU A 7 -16.48 -3.88 -0.27
CA GLU A 7 -16.24 -2.71 0.61
C GLU A 7 -14.74 -2.47 0.91
N LEU A 8 -13.90 -3.49 0.77
CA LEU A 8 -12.46 -3.38 0.99
C LEU A 8 -11.73 -2.66 -0.16
N ILE A 9 -12.31 -2.68 -1.36
CA ILE A 9 -11.69 -2.18 -2.61
C ILE A 9 -12.49 -1.06 -3.28
N THR A 10 -13.72 -0.78 -2.83
CA THR A 10 -14.58 0.29 -3.34
C THR A 10 -14.75 1.43 -2.33
N GLY A 11 -15.15 2.60 -2.81
CA GLY A 11 -15.51 3.76 -1.99
C GLY A 11 -16.84 3.58 -1.25
N ASP A 12 -17.34 4.65 -0.64
CA ASP A 12 -18.54 4.62 0.21
C ASP A 12 -19.83 4.16 -0.53
N ASP A 13 -19.82 4.24 -1.85
CA ASP A 13 -20.91 3.79 -2.73
C ASP A 13 -20.90 2.27 -3.00
N ASN A 14 -19.84 1.57 -2.59
CA ASN A 14 -19.63 0.14 -2.79
C ASN A 14 -19.62 -0.29 -4.28
N ILE A 15 -19.43 0.67 -5.19
CA ILE A 15 -19.49 0.51 -6.65
C ILE A 15 -18.20 1.02 -7.30
N THR A 16 -17.74 2.20 -6.90
CA THR A 16 -16.56 2.85 -7.46
C THR A 16 -15.30 2.26 -6.83
N LEU A 17 -14.39 1.70 -7.63
CA LEU A 17 -13.09 1.23 -7.15
C LEU A 17 -12.28 2.42 -6.65
N GLU A 18 -11.76 2.30 -5.43
CA GLU A 18 -10.99 3.35 -4.78
C GLU A 18 -9.49 3.19 -5.12
N PRO A 19 -8.89 4.10 -5.91
CA PRO A 19 -7.51 3.98 -6.36
C PRO A 19 -6.51 3.91 -5.21
N ALA A 20 -6.83 4.53 -4.07
CA ALA A 20 -5.98 4.52 -2.88
C ALA A 20 -5.66 3.11 -2.37
N TYR A 21 -6.62 2.18 -2.45
CA TYR A 21 -6.40 0.79 -2.01
C TYR A 21 -5.45 0.04 -2.94
N VAL A 22 -5.48 0.33 -4.25
CA VAL A 22 -4.51 -0.20 -5.21
C VAL A 22 -3.10 0.31 -4.88
N TRP A 23 -2.96 1.60 -4.60
CA TRP A 23 -1.69 2.20 -4.19
C TRP A 23 -1.16 1.63 -2.87
N TRP A 24 -2.04 1.32 -1.91
CA TRP A 24 -1.65 0.66 -0.67
C TRP A 24 -1.16 -0.78 -0.90
N CYS A 25 -1.84 -1.56 -1.74
CA CYS A 25 -1.37 -2.89 -2.13
C CYS A 25 0.01 -2.83 -2.80
N ILE A 26 0.23 -1.86 -3.70
CA ILE A 26 1.53 -1.65 -4.35
C ILE A 26 2.61 -1.32 -3.31
N ALA A 27 2.34 -0.44 -2.35
CA ALA A 27 3.28 -0.07 -1.30
C ALA A 27 3.72 -1.28 -0.46
N VAL A 28 2.78 -2.16 -0.11
CA VAL A 28 3.06 -3.41 0.63
C VAL A 28 3.91 -4.36 -0.21
N ILE A 29 3.59 -4.54 -1.50
CA ILE A 29 4.36 -5.40 -2.42
C ILE A 29 5.80 -4.88 -2.56
N VAL A 30 5.98 -3.56 -2.67
CA VAL A 30 7.31 -2.93 -2.75
C VAL A 30 8.10 -3.14 -1.46
N GLY A 31 7.46 -2.99 -0.29
CA GLY A 31 8.09 -3.24 1.01
C GLY A 31 8.58 -4.68 1.17
N LEU A 32 7.71 -5.65 0.85
CA LEU A 32 8.06 -7.08 0.89
C LEU A 32 9.13 -7.44 -0.15
N GLY A 33 9.06 -6.85 -1.34
CA GLY A 33 10.05 -7.06 -2.39
C GLY A 33 11.45 -6.57 -1.99
N LEU A 34 11.51 -5.42 -1.29
CA LEU A 34 12.76 -4.89 -0.75
C LEU A 34 13.32 -5.76 0.37
N GLU A 35 12.48 -6.29 1.25
CA GLU A 35 12.89 -7.24 2.29
C GLU A 35 13.50 -8.52 1.69
N ILE A 36 12.84 -9.10 0.69
CA ILE A 36 13.33 -10.28 -0.04
C ILE A 36 14.64 -9.96 -0.76
N TYR A 37 14.73 -8.82 -1.44
CA TYR A 37 15.95 -8.40 -2.13
C TYR A 37 17.14 -8.23 -1.18
N CYS A 38 16.94 -7.58 -0.03
CA CYS A 38 17.97 -7.43 1.00
C CYS A 38 18.45 -8.80 1.51
N THR A 39 17.51 -9.72 1.76
CA THR A 39 17.81 -11.09 2.19
C THR A 39 18.66 -11.84 1.16
N LEU A 40 18.30 -11.77 -0.13
CA LEU A 40 19.03 -12.43 -1.21
C LEU A 40 20.41 -11.81 -1.49
N THR A 41 20.57 -10.50 -1.27
CA THR A 41 21.83 -9.79 -1.52
C THR A 41 22.76 -9.73 -0.31
N GLY A 42 22.38 -10.35 0.81
CA GLY A 42 23.16 -10.34 2.06
C GLY A 42 23.26 -8.96 2.71
N LYS A 43 22.38 -8.02 2.35
CA LYS A 43 22.32 -6.68 2.95
C LYS A 43 21.35 -6.69 4.12
N ALA A 44 21.73 -6.02 5.22
CA ALA A 44 20.81 -5.82 6.33
C ALA A 44 19.61 -4.98 5.86
N PHE A 45 18.39 -5.48 6.10
CA PHE A 45 17.18 -4.73 5.80
C PHE A 45 17.06 -3.55 6.78
N ASP A 46 17.23 -2.33 6.27
CA ASP A 46 17.07 -1.11 7.06
C ASP A 46 15.59 -0.72 7.13
N LEU A 47 14.95 -1.18 8.20
CA LEU A 47 13.54 -0.93 8.48
C LEU A 47 13.22 0.56 8.64
N LYS A 48 14.20 1.41 8.98
CA LYS A 48 13.98 2.86 9.09
C LYS A 48 13.95 3.51 7.72
N ALA A 49 14.94 3.22 6.87
CA ALA A 49 14.98 3.77 5.52
C ALA A 49 13.84 3.24 4.64
N TYR A 50 13.61 1.93 4.67
CA TYR A 50 12.56 1.29 3.88
C TYR A 50 11.16 1.49 4.48
N GLY A 51 11.05 1.52 5.81
CA GLY A 51 9.79 1.81 6.50
C GLY A 51 9.32 3.25 6.30
N LEU A 52 10.23 4.23 6.21
CA LEU A 52 9.90 5.60 5.79
C LEU A 52 9.43 5.65 4.34
N GLY A 53 10.09 4.92 3.43
CA GLY A 53 9.67 4.81 2.03
C GLY A 53 8.28 4.21 1.86
N VAL A 54 8.03 3.04 2.47
CA VAL A 54 6.71 2.38 2.42
C VAL A 54 5.66 3.19 3.17
N GLY A 55 6.00 3.76 4.33
CA GLY A 55 5.11 4.60 5.12
C GLY A 55 4.70 5.87 4.38
N SER A 56 5.62 6.52 3.68
CA SER A 56 5.30 7.70 2.85
C SER A 56 4.40 7.36 1.66
N LEU A 57 4.54 6.18 1.04
CA LEU A 57 3.61 5.70 0.02
C LEU A 57 2.20 5.44 0.58
N LEU A 58 2.11 4.86 1.78
CA LEU A 58 0.83 4.62 2.45
C LEU A 58 0.14 5.93 2.86
N ILE A 59 0.90 6.88 3.44
CA ILE A 59 0.41 8.22 3.78
C ILE A 59 -0.01 8.96 2.52
N GLY A 60 0.78 8.91 1.45
CA GLY A 60 0.48 9.51 0.15
C GLY A 60 -0.83 8.97 -0.44
N GLY A 61 -1.03 7.65 -0.41
CA GLY A 61 -2.29 7.02 -0.83
C GLY A 61 -3.49 7.45 0.02
N GLY A 62 -3.32 7.55 1.34
CA GLY A 62 -4.37 8.03 2.25
C GLY A 62 -4.71 9.51 2.07
N VAL A 63 -3.73 10.34 1.76
CA VAL A 63 -3.92 11.76 1.42
C VAL A 63 -4.60 11.90 0.06
N GLY A 64 -4.18 11.13 -0.95
CA GLY A 64 -4.85 11.08 -2.26
C GLY A 64 -6.33 10.74 -2.15
N LYS A 65 -6.66 9.71 -1.36
CA LYS A 65 -8.05 9.36 -1.02
C LYS A 65 -8.83 10.54 -0.42
N LYS A 66 -8.24 11.21 0.58
CA LYS A 66 -8.88 12.34 1.27
C LYS A 66 -9.07 13.55 0.35
N LEU A 67 -8.21 13.71 -0.65
CA LEU A 67 -8.27 14.81 -1.62
C LEU A 67 -9.13 14.49 -2.85
N GLY A 68 -9.63 13.26 -3.00
CA GLY A 68 -10.57 12.88 -4.05
C GLY A 68 -9.98 12.75 -5.46
N THR A 69 -8.68 12.44 -5.55
CA THR A 69 -7.96 12.19 -6.82
C THR A 69 -7.64 10.73 -7.02
#